data_AF-A0A0W1ANL8-F1
#
_entry.id   AF-A0A0W1ANL8-F1
#
_cell.length_a   1.000
_cell.length_b   1.000
_cell.length_c   1.000
_cell.angle_alpha   90.00
_cell.angle_beta   90.00
_cell.angle_gamma   90.00
#
_symmetry.space_group_name_H-M   'P 1'
#
loop_
_entity.id
_entity.type
_entity.pdbx_description
1 polymer ?
#
loop_
_entity_poly.entity_id
_entity_poly.type
_entity_poly.pdbx_seq_one_letter_code
_entity_poly.pdbx_strand_id
1 'polypeptide(L)'
;MKKATKILPAFNTSVLYSLTQTSTSSLFAGSSLSFEFFRLSNTPKESSLSDLTSSLPSAPDLAYRGSHGSREAIEALQTDCLGKSSVQDKKASSLSLPSYVRDNNSRYFFSLTPCRTTVQPYAAGLSLIPCKGVIWVTGLPKVFVRPQKLLHLNRPMFEKDDQIQVDGTSLDEARTFQSITTMTERNNELTAVVGTSSKENWSLKPSRDVMSLIQVCGPGRILSRFMSSSQPFKIKEWHNPQFARRVWALDIVTAPRTDYDMMNKNAKQLKLITPGSRLLTLEDACAICSVPELESLNDSHTVGETLQFNQVPKHIPVGDARQLSKFLLSQIEKSATLQAIVSAYRFTI
;
A
#
# COMPACT_ATOMS: atom_id res chain seq x y z
N MET A 1 39.38 33.71 23.93
CA MET A 1 39.25 32.76 22.79
C MET A 1 39.78 31.39 23.20
N LYS A 2 38.90 30.44 23.55
CA LYS A 2 39.27 29.02 23.70
C LYS A 2 38.62 28.26 22.54
N LYS A 3 39.45 27.64 21.71
CA LYS A 3 39.06 26.88 20.51
C LYS A 3 38.15 25.72 20.93
N ALA A 4 36.94 25.66 20.39
CA ALA A 4 36.08 24.49 20.47
C ALA A 4 36.74 23.33 19.71
N THR A 5 37.27 22.38 20.46
CA THR A 5 37.97 21.21 19.94
C THR A 5 36.97 20.27 19.26
N LYS A 6 37.38 19.74 18.11
CA LYS A 6 36.70 18.76 17.25
C LYS A 6 36.19 17.51 17.98
N ILE A 7 34.99 17.55 18.58
CA ILE A 7 34.34 16.36 19.18
C ILE A 7 33.22 15.79 18.26
N LEU A 8 32.77 16.54 17.25
CA LEU A 8 31.64 16.15 16.38
C LEU A 8 31.84 14.87 15.52
N PRO A 9 33.02 14.55 14.97
CA PRO A 9 33.16 13.35 14.13
C PRO A 9 33.00 12.07 14.95
N ALA A 10 33.65 11.99 16.12
CA ALA A 10 33.71 10.79 16.94
C ALA A 10 32.37 10.45 17.60
N PHE A 11 31.57 11.45 17.98
CA PHE A 11 30.22 11.25 18.51
C PHE A 11 29.26 10.69 17.46
N ASN A 12 29.38 11.17 16.21
CA ASN A 12 28.56 10.69 15.11
C ASN A 12 28.93 9.24 14.74
N THR A 13 30.22 8.91 14.71
CA THR A 13 30.68 7.53 14.47
C THR A 13 30.31 6.60 15.63
N SER A 14 30.41 7.02 16.89
CA SER A 14 30.10 6.17 18.04
C SER A 14 28.60 5.92 18.20
N VAL A 15 27.73 6.89 17.86
CA VAL A 15 26.27 6.71 17.85
C VAL A 15 25.85 5.81 16.68
N LEU A 16 26.37 6.05 15.47
CA LEU A 16 26.13 5.16 14.33
C LEU A 16 26.67 3.75 14.60
N TYR A 17 27.87 3.66 15.19
CA TYR A 17 28.48 2.39 15.56
C TYR A 17 27.68 1.68 16.64
N SER A 18 27.18 2.38 17.66
CA SER A 18 26.30 1.85 18.71
C SER A 18 24.96 1.37 18.15
N LEU A 19 24.35 2.12 17.23
CA LEU A 19 23.13 1.71 16.50
C LEU A 19 23.40 0.48 15.60
N THR A 20 24.61 0.33 15.07
CA THR A 20 25.04 -0.86 14.31
C THR A 20 25.56 -2.01 15.18
N GLN A 21 26.05 -1.78 16.41
CA GLN A 21 26.55 -2.81 17.32
C GLN A 21 25.44 -3.41 18.18
N THR A 22 24.41 -2.62 18.50
CA THR A 22 23.10 -3.18 18.91
C THR A 22 22.42 -3.95 17.77
N SER A 23 23.08 -4.12 16.60
CA SER A 23 22.58 -4.86 15.44
C SER A 23 23.18 -6.27 15.25
N THR A 24 23.84 -6.86 16.25
CA THR A 24 24.11 -8.31 16.26
C THR A 24 23.04 -9.14 16.98
N SER A 25 22.25 -8.54 17.88
CA SER A 25 20.93 -9.05 18.20
C SER A 25 20.00 -8.64 17.08
N SER A 26 19.85 -9.52 16.09
CA SER A 26 19.01 -9.21 14.95
C SER A 26 17.59 -8.85 15.42
N LEU A 27 16.94 -7.91 14.74
CA LEU A 27 15.51 -7.64 14.94
C LEU A 27 14.60 -8.82 14.57
N PHE A 28 15.24 -9.96 14.31
CA PHE A 28 14.74 -11.29 13.98
C PHE A 28 15.50 -12.38 14.79
N ALA A 29 16.25 -12.02 15.84
CA ALA A 29 17.03 -12.95 16.68
C ALA A 29 16.16 -13.24 17.88
N GLY A 30 15.38 -14.30 17.77
CA GLY A 30 14.48 -14.75 18.82
C GLY A 30 13.19 -15.35 18.32
N SER A 31 12.84 -15.14 17.05
CA SER A 31 11.77 -15.90 16.38
C SER A 31 12.32 -16.50 15.11
N SER A 32 12.15 -17.80 14.94
CA SER A 32 12.41 -18.54 13.71
C SER A 32 11.46 -18.09 12.60
N LEU A 33 11.58 -16.85 12.15
CA LEU A 33 10.90 -16.35 10.97
C LEU A 33 11.61 -16.96 9.78
N SER A 34 11.05 -18.06 9.25
CA SER A 34 11.48 -18.56 7.97
C SER A 34 11.04 -17.52 6.93
N PHE A 35 12.00 -16.75 6.43
CA PHE A 35 11.83 -15.92 5.24
C PHE A 35 11.80 -16.85 4.01
N GLU A 36 10.96 -17.90 4.02
CA GLU A 36 10.95 -18.95 2.99
C GLU A 36 10.80 -18.38 1.57
N PHE A 37 10.01 -17.32 1.45
CA PHE A 37 9.76 -16.64 0.18
C PHE A 37 10.82 -15.62 -0.19
N PHE A 38 11.72 -15.23 0.72
CA PHE A 38 12.58 -14.06 0.56
C PHE A 38 14.06 -14.42 0.61
N ARG A 39 14.81 -14.02 -0.42
CA ARG A 39 16.26 -14.16 -0.48
C ARG A 39 16.92 -12.84 -0.10
N LEU A 40 17.88 -12.89 0.81
CA LEU A 40 18.69 -11.74 1.14
C LEU A 40 19.45 -11.28 -0.11
N SER A 41 19.40 -9.98 -0.42
CA SER A 41 20.16 -9.44 -1.54
C SER A 41 21.65 -9.46 -1.23
N ASN A 42 22.45 -9.96 -2.17
CA ASN A 42 23.92 -9.92 -2.11
C ASN A 42 24.48 -8.59 -2.59
N THR A 43 23.64 -7.57 -2.84
CA THR A 43 24.15 -6.23 -3.19
C THR A 43 25.08 -5.79 -2.06
N PRO A 44 26.32 -5.34 -2.39
CA PRO A 44 27.21 -4.80 -1.39
C PRO A 44 26.45 -3.74 -0.58
N LYS A 45 26.69 -3.68 0.73
CA LYS A 45 26.31 -2.52 1.53
C LYS A 45 26.97 -1.32 0.86
N GLU A 46 26.31 -0.65 -0.07
CA GLU A 46 26.83 0.60 -0.60
C GLU A 46 27.00 1.50 0.62
N SER A 47 28.26 1.74 0.94
CA SER A 47 28.76 2.42 2.12
C SER A 47 28.51 3.93 2.05
N SER A 48 27.52 4.36 1.29
CA SER A 48 27.17 5.75 1.11
C SER A 48 25.71 5.96 1.43
N LEU A 49 25.42 7.20 1.76
CA LEU A 49 24.10 7.79 1.90
C LEU A 49 23.36 7.81 0.55
N SER A 50 23.37 6.69 -0.19
CA SER A 50 22.72 6.54 -1.48
C SER A 50 21.23 6.79 -1.30
N ASP A 51 20.63 7.62 -2.16
CA ASP A 51 19.22 7.95 -2.09
C ASP A 51 18.37 6.67 -2.11
N LEU A 52 17.79 6.33 -0.95
CA LEU A 52 16.85 5.21 -0.80
C LEU A 52 15.78 5.25 -1.91
N THR A 53 15.35 6.46 -2.28
CA THR A 53 14.42 6.74 -3.37
C THR A 53 14.86 6.16 -4.71
N SER A 54 16.13 6.34 -5.10
CA SER A 54 16.62 5.90 -6.41
C SER A 54 16.82 4.38 -6.45
N SER A 55 17.06 3.76 -5.29
CA SER A 55 17.21 2.30 -5.18
C SER A 55 15.89 1.53 -5.26
N LEU A 56 14.76 2.16 -4.92
CA LEU A 56 13.45 1.52 -4.98
C LEU A 56 13.04 1.29 -6.45
N PRO A 57 12.61 0.06 -6.84
CA PRO A 57 12.14 -0.20 -8.21
C PRO A 57 10.94 0.69 -8.51
N SER A 58 10.68 1.03 -9.78
CA SER A 58 9.55 1.87 -10.19
C SER A 58 8.81 1.24 -11.35
N ALA A 59 7.50 1.07 -11.22
CA ALA A 59 6.60 0.66 -12.30
C ALA A 59 5.19 1.21 -12.01
N PRO A 60 4.34 1.40 -13.03
CA PRO A 60 2.98 1.93 -12.86
C PRO A 60 2.07 1.04 -11.99
N ASP A 61 2.42 -0.24 -11.85
CA ASP A 61 1.68 -1.24 -11.09
C ASP A 61 2.40 -1.71 -9.81
N LEU A 62 3.39 -0.93 -9.35
CA LEU A 62 4.00 -1.10 -8.04
C LEU A 62 3.46 -0.09 -7.04
N ALA A 63 3.34 -0.54 -5.80
CA ALA A 63 2.96 0.26 -4.65
C ALA A 63 3.96 0.04 -3.51
N TYR A 64 4.00 0.99 -2.59
CA TYR A 64 4.92 0.98 -1.46
C TYR A 64 4.17 1.19 -0.15
N ARG A 65 4.72 0.64 0.93
CA ARG A 65 4.26 0.92 2.28
C ARG A 65 5.43 1.07 3.23
N GLY A 66 5.37 2.08 4.09
CA GLY A 66 6.29 2.21 5.21
C GLY A 66 5.61 1.67 6.46
N SER A 67 6.29 0.79 7.19
CA SER A 67 5.84 0.31 8.49
C SER A 67 6.90 0.61 9.54
N HIS A 68 6.48 1.24 10.63
CA HIS A 68 7.35 1.49 11.78
C HIS A 68 7.62 0.18 12.55
N GLY A 69 8.88 -0.06 12.91
CA GLY A 69 9.29 -1.30 13.57
C GLY A 69 9.17 -2.54 12.68
N SER A 70 9.16 -3.71 13.31
CA SER A 70 9.11 -5.01 12.61
C SER A 70 7.81 -5.78 12.81
N ARG A 71 6.93 -5.38 13.73
CA ARG A 71 5.75 -6.15 14.12
C ARG A 71 4.82 -6.48 12.94
N GLU A 72 4.48 -5.48 12.13
CA GLU A 72 3.63 -5.71 10.93
C GLU A 72 4.30 -6.70 9.97
N ALA A 73 5.62 -6.61 9.79
CA ALA A 73 6.36 -7.52 8.93
C ALA A 73 6.40 -8.94 9.45
N ILE A 74 6.62 -9.10 10.75
CA ILE A 74 6.62 -10.40 11.40
C ILE A 74 5.26 -11.07 11.25
N GLU A 75 4.18 -10.36 11.60
CA GLU A 75 2.81 -10.92 11.51
C GLU A 75 2.43 -11.24 10.07
N ALA A 76 2.70 -10.34 9.12
CA ALA A 76 2.36 -10.55 7.71
C ALA A 76 3.11 -11.74 7.09
N LEU A 77 4.39 -11.91 7.41
CA LEU A 77 5.19 -13.03 6.91
C LEU A 77 4.78 -14.36 7.53
N GLN A 78 4.42 -14.40 8.81
CA GLN A 78 3.95 -15.62 9.48
C GLN A 78 2.59 -16.09 8.98
N THR A 79 1.73 -15.15 8.61
CA THR A 79 0.33 -15.44 8.20
C THR A 79 0.14 -15.43 6.69
N ASP A 80 1.19 -15.11 5.93
CA ASP A 80 1.14 -14.79 4.51
C ASP A 80 0.00 -13.79 4.16
N CYS A 81 -0.17 -12.78 5.02
CA CYS A 81 -1.30 -11.86 4.96
C CYS A 81 -0.88 -10.42 5.32
N LEU A 82 -0.67 -9.59 4.31
CA LEU A 82 -0.37 -8.17 4.47
C LEU A 82 -1.64 -7.33 4.37
N GLY A 83 -1.94 -6.63 5.46
CA GLY A 83 -3.12 -5.76 5.59
C GLY A 83 -4.24 -6.28 6.48
N LYS A 84 -4.04 -7.43 7.15
CA LYS A 84 -4.91 -7.94 8.23
C LYS A 84 -4.10 -8.45 9.43
N SER A 85 -3.38 -7.54 10.07
CA SER A 85 -2.64 -7.84 11.30
C SER A 85 -3.56 -7.84 12.53
N SER A 86 -3.05 -8.34 13.65
CA SER A 86 -3.74 -8.29 14.95
C SER A 86 -4.10 -6.87 15.40
N VAL A 87 -3.35 -5.87 14.93
CA VAL A 87 -3.63 -4.44 15.15
C VAL A 87 -4.77 -3.97 14.24
N GLN A 88 -4.75 -4.40 12.99
CA GLN A 88 -5.78 -4.06 12.01
C GLN A 88 -7.16 -4.61 12.43
N ASP A 89 -7.22 -5.83 12.95
CA ASP A 89 -8.48 -6.47 13.37
C ASP A 89 -9.17 -5.74 14.54
N LYS A 90 -8.43 -4.93 15.30
CA LYS A 90 -8.97 -4.11 16.40
C LYS A 90 -9.56 -2.78 15.92
N LYS A 91 -9.33 -2.38 14.67
CA LYS A 91 -9.88 -1.13 14.11
C LYS A 91 -11.38 -1.22 13.87
N ALA A 92 -12.02 -0.08 13.66
CA ALA A 92 -13.45 0.00 13.39
C ALA A 92 -13.86 -0.78 12.12
N SER A 93 -15.05 -1.36 12.13
CA SER A 93 -15.68 -2.01 10.97
C SER A 93 -16.33 -0.97 10.05
N SER A 94 -15.51 -0.05 9.53
CA SER A 94 -15.95 1.08 8.69
C SER A 94 -15.45 0.95 7.26
N LEU A 95 -16.30 1.29 6.29
CA LEU A 95 -15.96 1.43 4.87
C LEU A 95 -16.00 2.91 4.43
N SER A 96 -16.03 3.85 5.38
CA SER A 96 -15.95 5.28 5.11
C SER A 96 -14.53 5.66 4.71
N LEU A 97 -14.31 5.97 3.43
CA LEU A 97 -13.00 6.44 2.97
C LEU A 97 -12.60 7.79 3.58
N PRO A 98 -13.47 8.81 3.69
CA PRO A 98 -13.10 10.08 4.35
C PRO A 98 -12.60 9.86 5.77
N SER A 99 -13.35 9.14 6.60
CA SER A 99 -12.95 8.87 7.99
C SER A 99 -11.67 8.03 8.06
N TYR A 100 -11.44 7.13 7.09
CA TYR A 100 -10.18 6.39 7.01
C TYR A 100 -8.98 7.26 6.66
N VAL A 101 -9.12 8.20 5.72
CA VAL A 101 -8.03 9.14 5.38
C VAL A 101 -7.67 10.02 6.58
N ARG A 102 -8.64 10.35 7.42
CA ARG A 102 -8.44 11.13 8.64
C ARG A 102 -7.74 10.32 9.74
N ASP A 103 -8.33 9.17 10.10
CA ASP A 103 -7.99 8.48 11.35
C ASP A 103 -7.23 7.17 11.14
N ASN A 104 -7.10 6.69 9.90
CA ASN A 104 -6.57 5.36 9.56
C ASN A 104 -7.28 4.23 10.36
N ASN A 105 -8.54 4.45 10.73
CA ASN A 105 -9.30 3.57 11.61
C ASN A 105 -10.37 2.78 10.83
N SER A 106 -9.90 1.86 9.99
CA SER A 106 -10.74 0.84 9.37
C SER A 106 -9.98 -0.46 9.32
N ARG A 107 -10.63 -1.57 9.69
CA ARG A 107 -10.08 -2.93 9.54
C ARG A 107 -10.09 -3.42 8.09
N TYR A 108 -10.87 -2.76 7.23
CA TYR A 108 -11.11 -3.14 5.83
C TYR A 108 -10.22 -2.40 4.82
N PHE A 109 -9.50 -1.38 5.28
CA PHE A 109 -8.63 -0.57 4.44
C PHE A 109 -7.18 -0.64 4.86
N PHE A 110 -6.29 -0.63 3.87
CA PHE A 110 -4.85 -0.69 4.05
C PHE A 110 -4.13 0.30 3.14
N SER A 111 -3.51 1.31 3.74
CA SER A 111 -2.80 2.36 3.01
C SER A 111 -1.54 1.86 2.32
N LEU A 112 -1.40 2.24 1.07
CA LEU A 112 -0.23 2.07 0.22
C LEU A 112 0.01 3.40 -0.52
N THR A 113 1.19 3.61 -1.09
CA THR A 113 1.47 4.77 -1.93
C THR A 113 2.08 4.33 -3.24
N PRO A 114 1.75 4.92 -4.40
CA PRO A 114 2.49 4.70 -5.64
C PRO A 114 3.82 5.48 -5.66
N CYS A 115 4.10 6.30 -4.65
CA CYS A 115 5.24 7.22 -4.63
C CYS A 115 6.39 6.72 -3.74
N ARG A 116 7.54 6.44 -4.37
CA ARG A 116 8.79 6.04 -3.71
C ARG A 116 9.35 7.07 -2.73
N THR A 117 9.01 8.34 -2.90
CA THR A 117 9.46 9.43 -2.01
C THR A 117 8.59 9.51 -0.76
N THR A 118 7.26 9.36 -0.92
CA THR A 118 6.30 9.50 0.18
C THR A 118 6.41 8.36 1.20
N VAL A 119 6.93 7.19 0.81
CA VAL A 119 6.99 6.01 1.70
C VAL A 119 8.04 6.12 2.82
N GLN A 120 9.11 6.88 2.62
CA GLN A 120 10.25 6.88 3.54
C GLN A 120 9.93 7.51 4.89
N PRO A 121 9.24 8.67 4.95
CA PRO A 121 8.77 9.21 6.22
C PRO A 121 7.94 8.22 7.03
N TYR A 122 7.08 7.44 6.37
CA TYR A 122 6.21 6.45 7.04
C TYR A 122 6.98 5.27 7.65
N ALA A 123 8.09 4.86 7.04
CA ALA A 123 8.88 3.75 7.57
C ALA A 123 9.70 4.17 8.81
N ALA A 124 10.36 5.33 8.77
CA ALA A 124 11.25 5.74 9.87
C ALA A 124 11.44 7.26 10.07
N GLY A 125 10.83 8.12 9.25
CA GLY A 125 11.00 9.57 9.33
C GLY A 125 10.07 10.29 10.32
N LEU A 126 8.95 9.67 10.72
CA LEU A 126 7.97 10.29 11.63
C LEU A 126 8.36 10.18 13.12
N SER A 127 9.22 9.24 13.49
CA SER A 127 9.57 9.00 14.89
C SER A 127 10.38 10.15 15.48
N LEU A 128 10.17 10.45 16.77
CA LEU A 128 10.91 11.48 17.48
C LEU A 128 12.39 11.10 17.66
N ILE A 129 12.62 9.83 17.97
CA ILE A 129 13.93 9.21 18.17
C ILE A 129 14.31 8.36 16.96
N PRO A 130 15.62 8.08 16.75
CA PRO A 130 16.06 7.14 15.74
C PRO A 130 15.32 5.81 15.84
N CYS A 131 14.86 5.30 14.72
CA CYS A 131 14.09 4.07 14.69
C CYS A 131 14.37 3.26 13.43
N LYS A 132 14.04 1.98 13.50
CA LYS A 132 14.05 1.10 12.34
C LYS A 132 12.63 0.88 11.86
N GLY A 133 12.49 0.72 10.55
CA GLY A 133 11.24 0.39 9.89
C GLY A 133 11.47 -0.51 8.70
N VAL A 134 10.39 -0.80 8.00
CA VAL A 134 10.39 -1.62 6.79
C VAL A 134 9.64 -0.87 5.70
N ILE A 135 10.22 -0.86 4.51
CA ILE A 135 9.53 -0.49 3.27
C ILE A 135 9.16 -1.78 2.55
N TRP A 136 7.88 -1.91 2.27
CA TRP A 136 7.31 -2.94 1.41
C TRP A 136 7.28 -2.41 -0.01
N VAL A 137 7.77 -3.21 -0.97
CA VAL A 137 7.52 -3.01 -2.40
C VAL A 137 6.53 -4.09 -2.82
N THR A 138 5.35 -3.70 -3.28
CA THR A 138 4.26 -4.63 -3.63
C THR A 138 3.78 -4.40 -5.05
N GLY A 139 3.16 -5.41 -5.66
CA GLY A 139 2.27 -5.20 -6.80
C GLY A 139 1.00 -4.45 -6.38
N LEU A 140 0.13 -4.16 -7.34
CA LEU A 140 -1.18 -3.61 -7.03
C LEU A 140 -2.02 -4.60 -6.20
N PRO A 141 -2.78 -4.10 -5.21
CA PRO A 141 -3.78 -4.92 -4.51
C PRO A 141 -4.91 -5.34 -5.47
N LYS A 142 -5.59 -6.44 -5.14
CA LYS A 142 -6.72 -6.96 -5.92
C LYS A 142 -7.82 -5.91 -6.09
N VAL A 143 -8.12 -5.17 -5.02
CA VAL A 143 -9.12 -4.11 -4.98
C VAL A 143 -8.51 -2.90 -4.28
N PHE A 144 -8.67 -1.73 -4.87
CA PHE A 144 -8.26 -0.49 -4.24
C PHE A 144 -9.14 0.68 -4.66
N VAL A 145 -9.02 1.76 -3.89
CA VAL A 145 -9.61 3.07 -4.18
C VAL A 145 -8.53 4.13 -4.07
N ARG A 146 -8.64 5.18 -4.88
CA ARG A 146 -7.79 6.37 -4.80
C ARG A 146 -8.57 7.50 -4.11
N PRO A 147 -8.20 7.94 -2.90
CA PRO A 147 -8.93 8.97 -2.17
C PRO A 147 -9.13 10.27 -2.97
N GLN A 148 -8.07 10.76 -3.63
CA GLN A 148 -8.14 11.98 -4.45
C GLN A 148 -9.12 11.84 -5.62
N LYS A 149 -9.13 10.69 -6.32
CA LYS A 149 -10.14 10.39 -7.36
C LYS A 149 -11.54 10.46 -6.75
N LEU A 150 -11.75 9.82 -5.60
CA LEU A 150 -13.07 9.79 -4.96
C LEU A 150 -13.55 11.18 -4.54
N LEU A 151 -12.65 12.04 -4.05
CA LEU A 151 -12.97 13.43 -3.73
C LEU A 151 -13.46 14.21 -4.95
N HIS A 152 -12.81 14.05 -6.11
CA HIS A 152 -13.26 14.71 -7.34
C HIS A 152 -14.60 14.18 -7.86
N LEU A 153 -14.92 12.92 -7.58
CA LEU A 153 -16.17 12.30 -7.98
C LEU A 153 -17.33 12.62 -7.03
N ASN A 154 -17.05 12.74 -5.74
CA ASN A 154 -18.04 12.92 -4.67
C ASN A 154 -17.50 13.81 -3.54
N ARG A 155 -17.25 15.08 -3.84
CA ARG A 155 -16.85 16.08 -2.84
C ARG A 155 -17.84 16.20 -1.67
N PRO A 156 -19.17 16.18 -1.88
CA PRO A 156 -20.14 16.28 -0.79
C PRO A 156 -19.96 15.22 0.31
N MET A 157 -19.50 14.02 -0.04
CA MET A 157 -19.21 12.96 0.95
C MET A 157 -18.07 13.34 1.91
N PHE A 158 -17.05 14.05 1.43
CA PHE A 158 -15.93 14.53 2.26
C PHE A 158 -16.33 15.75 3.09
N GLU A 159 -17.10 16.66 2.50
CA GLU A 159 -17.64 17.84 3.20
C GLU A 159 -18.59 17.44 4.33
N LYS A 160 -19.39 16.38 4.14
CA LYS A 160 -20.25 15.84 5.19
C LYS A 160 -19.44 15.26 6.36
N ASP A 161 -18.32 14.59 6.11
CA ASP A 161 -17.43 14.10 7.17
C ASP A 161 -16.80 15.27 7.94
N ASP A 162 -16.35 16.32 7.23
CA ASP A 162 -15.88 17.56 7.86
C ASP A 162 -16.95 18.20 8.76
N GLN A 163 -18.20 18.30 8.29
CA GLN A 163 -19.29 18.88 9.06
C GLN A 163 -19.58 18.07 10.33
N ILE A 164 -19.64 16.74 10.24
CA ILE A 164 -19.85 15.85 11.40
C ILE A 164 -18.77 16.07 12.46
N GLN A 165 -17.52 16.27 12.04
CA GLN A 165 -16.42 16.52 12.97
C GLN A 165 -16.53 17.90 13.61
N VAL A 166 -16.82 18.95 12.85
CA VAL A 166 -17.00 20.31 13.39
C VAL A 166 -18.15 20.34 14.40
N ASP A 167 -19.28 19.71 14.09
CA ASP A 167 -20.46 19.67 14.97
C ASP A 167 -20.21 18.87 16.26
N GLY A 168 -19.30 17.88 16.20
CA GLY A 168 -18.93 17.03 17.33
C GLY A 168 -17.78 17.55 18.19
N THR A 169 -17.12 18.64 17.79
CA THR A 169 -15.88 19.12 18.45
C THR A 169 -16.19 20.24 19.45
N SER A 170 -15.61 20.16 20.66
CA SER A 170 -15.72 21.23 21.66
C SER A 170 -14.96 22.50 21.22
N LEU A 171 -15.34 23.69 21.72
CA LEU A 171 -14.71 24.98 21.35
C LEU A 171 -13.18 25.01 21.55
N ASP A 172 -12.64 24.23 22.48
CA ASP A 172 -11.20 24.13 22.76
C ASP A 172 -10.44 23.23 21.76
N GLU A 173 -11.11 22.25 21.15
CA GLU A 173 -10.52 21.32 20.16
C GLU A 173 -10.66 21.82 18.71
N ALA A 174 -11.48 22.86 18.48
CA ALA A 174 -11.69 23.46 17.16
C ALA A 174 -10.39 24.02 16.53
N ARG A 175 -9.38 24.38 17.33
CA ARG A 175 -8.07 24.87 16.85
C ARG A 175 -7.22 23.81 16.14
N THR A 176 -7.56 22.52 16.29
CA THR A 176 -6.86 21.40 15.64
C THR A 176 -7.60 20.82 14.44
N PHE A 177 -8.76 21.38 14.07
CA PHE A 177 -9.52 20.88 12.93
C PHE A 177 -8.72 21.01 11.63
N GLN A 178 -8.49 19.87 10.97
CA GLN A 178 -7.95 19.80 9.63
C GLN A 178 -9.01 19.24 8.70
N SER A 179 -9.37 20.02 7.66
CA SER A 179 -10.36 19.59 6.68
C SER A 179 -9.87 18.35 5.91
N ILE A 180 -10.70 17.31 5.88
CA ILE A 180 -10.42 16.07 5.15
C ILE A 180 -10.38 16.29 3.66
N THR A 181 -11.13 17.27 3.17
CA THR A 181 -11.08 17.74 1.79
C THR A 181 -9.66 18.19 1.44
N THR A 182 -9.10 19.13 2.22
CA THR A 182 -7.73 19.65 2.00
C THR A 182 -6.66 18.57 2.15
N MET A 183 -6.82 17.66 3.12
CA MET A 183 -5.92 16.51 3.29
C MET A 183 -5.94 15.60 2.06
N THR A 184 -7.13 15.32 1.54
CA THR A 184 -7.35 14.39 0.42
C THR A 184 -6.90 14.98 -0.92
N GLU A 185 -7.00 16.30 -1.12
CA GLU A 185 -6.53 16.96 -2.36
C GLU A 185 -5.04 16.76 -2.61
N ARG A 186 -4.23 16.61 -1.54
CA ARG A 186 -2.78 16.36 -1.61
C ARG A 186 -2.42 14.90 -1.41
N ASN A 187 -3.40 14.02 -1.25
CA ASN A 187 -3.18 12.61 -0.98
C ASN A 187 -3.07 11.83 -2.29
N ASN A 188 -1.84 11.46 -2.68
CA ASN A 188 -1.58 10.61 -3.83
C ASN A 188 -1.57 9.11 -3.50
N GLU A 189 -2.01 8.72 -2.31
CA GLU A 189 -2.03 7.34 -1.85
C GLU A 189 -3.08 6.50 -2.57
N LEU A 190 -2.92 5.20 -2.43
CA LEU A 190 -3.91 4.21 -2.82
C LEU A 190 -4.30 3.41 -1.57
N THR A 191 -5.59 3.20 -1.39
CA THR A 191 -6.13 2.44 -0.27
C THR A 191 -6.55 1.08 -0.77
N ALA A 192 -5.82 0.03 -0.40
CA ALA A 192 -6.23 -1.34 -0.66
C ALA A 192 -7.47 -1.69 0.17
N VAL A 193 -8.44 -2.36 -0.44
CA VAL A 193 -9.59 -2.94 0.26
C VAL A 193 -9.28 -4.40 0.53
N VAL A 194 -9.09 -4.74 1.81
CA VAL A 194 -8.67 -6.09 2.24
C VAL A 194 -9.86 -7.01 2.56
N GLY A 195 -11.08 -6.52 2.39
CA GLY A 195 -12.36 -7.20 2.56
C GLY A 195 -13.47 -6.22 2.96
N THR A 196 -14.72 -6.66 2.98
CA THR A 196 -15.87 -5.86 3.46
C THR A 196 -16.55 -6.45 4.69
N SER A 197 -16.19 -7.70 5.03
CA SER A 197 -16.63 -8.40 6.22
C SER A 197 -15.49 -9.22 6.82
N SER A 198 -15.71 -9.78 8.02
CA SER A 198 -14.74 -10.69 8.66
C SER A 198 -14.52 -11.99 7.88
N LYS A 199 -15.45 -12.40 7.02
CA LYS A 199 -15.37 -13.65 6.25
C LYS A 199 -14.54 -13.51 4.96
N GLU A 200 -14.42 -12.30 4.44
CA GLU A 200 -13.70 -12.06 3.19
C GLU A 200 -12.24 -11.71 3.47
N ASN A 201 -11.31 -12.22 2.66
CA ASN A 201 -9.90 -11.82 2.74
C ASN A 201 -9.33 -11.53 1.36
N TRP A 202 -9.13 -10.25 1.06
CA TRP A 202 -8.54 -9.75 -0.19
C TRP A 202 -7.17 -9.12 0.03
N SER A 203 -6.53 -9.42 1.17
CA SER A 203 -5.20 -8.94 1.50
C SER A 203 -4.16 -9.32 0.45
N LEU A 204 -3.05 -8.59 0.49
CA LEU A 204 -1.85 -8.95 -0.26
C LEU A 204 -1.21 -10.17 0.41
N LYS A 205 -0.73 -11.12 -0.39
CA LYS A 205 0.05 -12.28 0.08
C LYS A 205 1.53 -11.97 -0.06
N PRO A 206 2.31 -11.80 1.02
CA PRO A 206 3.76 -11.62 0.94
C PRO A 206 4.49 -12.61 0.03
N SER A 207 4.07 -13.88 0.00
CA SER A 207 4.63 -14.94 -0.83
C SER A 207 4.56 -14.65 -2.34
N ARG A 208 3.57 -13.88 -2.81
CA ARG A 208 3.33 -13.63 -4.24
C ARG A 208 3.33 -12.15 -4.61
N ASP A 209 2.68 -11.32 -3.81
CA ASP A 209 2.35 -9.95 -4.17
C ASP A 209 3.38 -8.92 -3.68
N VAL A 210 4.36 -9.35 -2.88
CA VAL A 210 5.45 -8.49 -2.36
C VAL A 210 6.73 -8.80 -3.14
N MET A 211 7.29 -7.79 -3.80
CA MET A 211 8.52 -7.87 -4.60
C MET A 211 9.76 -7.86 -3.72
N SER A 212 9.82 -6.93 -2.75
CA SER A 212 10.93 -6.85 -1.82
C SER A 212 10.54 -6.21 -0.49
N LEU A 213 11.34 -6.53 0.51
CA LEU A 213 11.32 -5.91 1.84
C LEU A 213 12.62 -5.18 2.05
N ILE A 214 12.55 -3.92 2.46
CA ILE A 214 13.72 -3.10 2.66
C ILE A 214 13.70 -2.59 4.09
N GLN A 215 14.64 -3.07 4.91
CA GLN A 215 14.82 -2.54 6.25
C GLN A 215 15.53 -1.19 6.17
N VAL A 216 14.96 -0.19 6.82
CA VAL A 216 15.49 1.17 6.86
C VAL A 216 15.73 1.63 8.29
N CYS A 217 16.66 2.55 8.46
CA CYS A 217 16.88 3.27 9.72
C CYS A 217 16.69 4.76 9.49
N GLY A 218 15.87 5.40 10.30
CA GLY A 218 15.64 6.84 10.30
C GLY A 218 16.37 7.50 11.47
N PRO A 219 16.88 8.73 11.30
CA PRO A 219 17.57 9.47 12.36
C PRO A 219 16.62 10.03 13.44
N GLY A 220 15.30 10.01 13.21
CA GLY A 220 14.29 10.61 14.09
C GLY A 220 14.27 12.15 14.05
N ARG A 221 13.12 12.76 14.35
CA ARG A 221 12.91 14.21 14.19
C ARG A 221 13.82 15.06 15.08
N ILE A 222 14.10 14.63 16.31
CA ILE A 222 14.94 15.41 17.25
C ILE A 222 16.42 15.28 16.89
N LEU A 223 16.89 14.06 16.64
CA LEU A 223 18.30 13.80 16.41
C LEU A 223 18.75 14.06 14.96
N SER A 224 17.82 14.13 13.99
CA SER A 224 18.12 14.46 12.59
C SER A 224 18.95 15.73 12.40
N ARG A 225 18.78 16.75 13.26
CA ARG A 225 19.54 18.01 13.20
C ARG A 225 21.01 17.86 13.60
N PHE A 226 21.36 16.77 14.29
CA PHE A 226 22.69 16.48 14.81
C PHE A 226 23.35 15.28 14.12
N MET A 227 22.66 14.64 13.16
CA MET A 227 23.17 13.51 12.40
C MET A 227 23.66 13.95 11.02
N SER A 228 24.50 13.11 10.40
CA SER A 228 25.00 13.35 9.03
C SER A 228 23.93 13.23 7.95
N SER A 229 22.73 12.75 8.30
CA SER A 229 21.57 12.65 7.42
C SER A 229 20.29 12.96 8.17
N SER A 230 19.37 13.66 7.50
CA SER A 230 17.99 13.85 7.93
C SER A 230 17.02 12.84 7.32
N GLN A 231 17.50 11.97 6.42
CA GLN A 231 16.68 11.01 5.67
C GLN A 231 16.91 9.56 6.14
N PRO A 232 15.88 8.69 6.06
CA PRO A 232 16.06 7.27 6.27
C PRO A 232 17.04 6.65 5.28
N PHE A 233 17.89 5.74 5.76
CA PHE A 233 18.83 5.01 4.92
C PHE A 233 18.55 3.50 4.94
N LYS A 234 18.92 2.83 3.85
CA LYS A 234 18.78 1.38 3.66
C LYS A 234 19.78 0.62 4.55
N ILE A 235 19.30 -0.38 5.29
CA ILE A 235 20.14 -1.30 6.07
C ILE A 235 20.31 -2.63 5.31
N LYS A 236 19.19 -3.24 4.91
CA LYS A 236 19.12 -4.56 4.27
C LYS A 236 17.95 -4.61 3.30
N GLU A 237 18.06 -5.45 2.29
CA GLU A 237 16.98 -5.77 1.37
C GLU A 237 16.86 -7.27 1.17
N TRP A 238 15.61 -7.74 1.16
CA TRP A 238 15.25 -9.09 0.78
C TRP A 238 14.35 -9.04 -0.45
N HIS A 239 14.64 -9.87 -1.45
CA HIS A 239 13.84 -9.99 -2.66
C HIS A 239 13.02 -11.28 -2.65
N ASN A 240 11.80 -11.21 -3.16
CA ASN A 240 10.95 -12.36 -3.35
C ASN A 240 11.11 -12.92 -4.78
N PRO A 241 11.79 -14.05 -5.01
CA PRO A 241 11.86 -14.71 -6.31
C PRO A 241 10.50 -15.21 -6.83
N GLN A 242 9.49 -15.37 -5.97
CA GLN A 242 8.14 -15.80 -6.33
C GLN A 242 7.21 -14.61 -6.62
N PHE A 243 7.72 -13.38 -6.54
CA PHE A 243 6.92 -12.20 -6.86
C PHE A 243 6.37 -12.29 -8.28
N ALA A 244 5.05 -12.16 -8.40
CA ALA A 244 4.36 -12.08 -9.65
C ALA A 244 3.36 -10.92 -9.62
N ARG A 245 3.31 -10.17 -10.72
CA ARG A 245 2.24 -9.19 -10.93
C ARG A 245 0.92 -9.93 -11.04
N ARG A 246 -0.12 -9.35 -10.45
CA ARG A 246 -1.48 -9.88 -10.63
C ARG A 246 -1.90 -9.67 -12.08
N VAL A 247 -2.68 -10.61 -12.61
CA VAL A 247 -3.26 -10.48 -13.94
C VAL A 247 -4.22 -9.29 -13.99
N TRP A 248 -4.95 -9.03 -12.90
CA TRP A 248 -5.94 -7.97 -12.81
C TRP A 248 -5.99 -7.29 -11.44
N ALA A 249 -6.47 -6.05 -11.43
CA ALA A 249 -6.83 -5.30 -10.23
C ALA A 249 -8.05 -4.40 -10.49
N LEU A 250 -8.84 -4.11 -9.45
CA LEU A 250 -10.01 -3.23 -9.52
C LEU A 250 -9.75 -1.89 -8.84
N ASP A 251 -9.85 -0.80 -9.60
CA ASP A 251 -9.92 0.58 -9.09
C ASP A 251 -11.39 0.97 -8.94
N ILE A 252 -11.91 0.79 -7.72
CA ILE A 252 -13.32 0.96 -7.41
C ILE A 252 -13.61 2.35 -6.82
N VAL A 253 -14.89 2.65 -6.69
CA VAL A 253 -15.39 3.75 -5.85
C VAL A 253 -16.16 3.23 -4.65
N THR A 254 -16.07 3.97 -3.54
CA THR A 254 -16.78 3.68 -2.28
C THR A 254 -17.67 4.87 -1.95
N ALA A 255 -18.99 4.71 -2.04
CA ALA A 255 -19.95 5.74 -1.68
C ALA A 255 -21.33 5.10 -1.41
N PRO A 256 -22.27 5.81 -0.77
CA PRO A 256 -23.67 5.42 -0.77
C PRO A 256 -24.19 5.27 -2.20
N ARG A 257 -25.05 4.27 -2.43
CA ARG A 257 -25.61 3.97 -3.76
C ARG A 257 -26.36 5.16 -4.37
N THR A 258 -26.93 6.03 -3.54
CA THR A 258 -27.59 7.28 -3.95
C THR A 258 -26.68 8.24 -4.72
N ASP A 259 -25.36 8.14 -4.52
CA ASP A 259 -24.40 9.08 -5.07
C ASP A 259 -23.82 8.58 -6.40
N TYR A 260 -24.04 7.30 -6.76
CA TYR A 260 -23.43 6.66 -7.91
C TYR A 260 -23.77 7.35 -9.24
N ASP A 261 -24.99 7.85 -9.42
CA ASP A 261 -25.36 8.53 -10.67
C ASP A 261 -24.60 9.83 -10.86
N MET A 262 -24.49 10.64 -9.79
CA MET A 262 -23.67 11.85 -9.78
C MET A 262 -22.20 11.51 -10.04
N MET A 263 -21.66 10.50 -9.36
CA MET A 263 -20.27 10.10 -9.53
C MET A 263 -19.98 9.62 -10.96
N ASN A 264 -20.88 8.86 -11.56
CA ASN A 264 -20.76 8.43 -12.96
C ASN A 264 -20.81 9.62 -13.92
N LYS A 265 -21.67 10.61 -13.67
CA LYS A 265 -21.72 11.85 -14.45
C LYS A 265 -20.40 12.62 -14.33
N ASN A 266 -19.90 12.82 -13.12
CA ASN A 266 -18.64 13.52 -12.85
C ASN A 266 -17.45 12.79 -13.49
N ALA A 267 -17.39 11.46 -13.39
CA ALA A 267 -16.33 10.65 -14.00
C ALA A 267 -16.28 10.81 -15.53
N LYS A 268 -17.44 10.91 -16.19
CA LYS A 268 -17.53 11.16 -17.64
C LYS A 268 -17.09 12.58 -18.00
N GLN A 269 -17.52 13.58 -17.23
CA GLN A 269 -17.11 14.97 -17.42
C GLN A 269 -15.60 15.15 -17.27
N LEU A 270 -15.01 14.47 -16.28
CA LEU A 270 -13.57 14.45 -16.02
C LEU A 270 -12.80 13.50 -16.96
N LYS A 271 -13.47 12.83 -17.90
CA LYS A 271 -12.89 11.84 -18.83
C LYS A 271 -12.15 10.69 -18.15
N LEU A 272 -12.54 10.36 -16.91
CA LEU A 272 -11.99 9.21 -16.16
C LEU A 272 -12.58 7.88 -16.64
N ILE A 273 -13.78 7.92 -17.24
CA ILE A 273 -14.45 6.77 -17.87
C ILE A 273 -15.06 7.16 -19.21
N THR A 274 -15.34 6.18 -20.07
CA THR A 274 -15.98 6.40 -21.37
C THR A 274 -17.49 6.67 -21.23
N PRO A 275 -18.12 7.34 -22.23
CA PRO A 275 -19.56 7.65 -22.17
C PRO A 275 -20.47 6.43 -21.99
N GLY A 276 -20.10 5.29 -22.59
CA GLY A 276 -20.83 4.03 -22.54
C GLY A 276 -20.57 3.17 -21.29
N SER A 277 -19.74 3.67 -20.36
CA SER A 277 -19.33 2.95 -19.17
C SER A 277 -19.97 3.50 -17.88
N ARG A 278 -19.80 2.73 -16.81
CA ARG A 278 -19.98 3.12 -15.41
C ARG A 278 -18.73 2.78 -14.59
N LEU A 279 -18.57 3.46 -13.46
CA LEU A 279 -17.57 3.15 -12.44
C LEU A 279 -17.83 1.76 -11.84
N LEU A 280 -16.75 1.10 -11.43
CA LEU A 280 -16.79 -0.09 -10.59
C LEU A 280 -17.00 0.30 -9.12
N THR A 281 -17.83 -0.45 -8.41
CA THR A 281 -18.19 -0.19 -7.01
C THR A 281 -17.66 -1.27 -6.08
N LEU A 282 -17.83 -1.06 -4.77
CA LEU A 282 -17.54 -2.09 -3.78
C LEU A 282 -18.40 -3.36 -3.94
N GLU A 283 -19.66 -3.21 -4.36
CA GLU A 283 -20.56 -4.34 -4.64
C GLU A 283 -20.06 -5.17 -5.84
N ASP A 284 -19.52 -4.51 -6.88
CA ASP A 284 -18.86 -5.21 -7.99
C ASP A 284 -17.62 -5.97 -7.50
N ALA A 285 -16.84 -5.38 -6.59
CA ALA A 285 -15.65 -6.02 -6.02
C ALA A 285 -16.02 -7.28 -5.21
N CYS A 286 -17.06 -7.22 -4.37
CA CYS A 286 -17.57 -8.39 -3.65
C CYS A 286 -18.00 -9.51 -4.61
N ALA A 287 -18.72 -9.14 -5.67
CA ALA A 287 -19.19 -10.07 -6.69
C ALA A 287 -18.03 -10.74 -7.44
N ILE A 288 -16.97 -9.99 -7.75
CA ILE A 288 -15.83 -10.46 -8.55
C ILE A 288 -14.77 -11.21 -7.73
N CYS A 289 -14.44 -10.74 -6.51
CA CYS A 289 -13.38 -11.35 -5.71
C CYS A 289 -13.70 -12.77 -5.24
N SER A 290 -14.97 -13.17 -5.35
CA SER A 290 -15.46 -14.51 -5.03
C SER A 290 -15.46 -15.47 -6.22
N VAL A 291 -15.10 -15.01 -7.43
CA VAL A 291 -15.10 -15.80 -8.68
C VAL A 291 -13.79 -16.60 -8.79
N PRO A 292 -13.81 -17.94 -8.67
CA PRO A 292 -12.59 -18.76 -8.67
C PRO A 292 -11.77 -18.65 -9.96
N GLU A 293 -12.45 -18.52 -11.11
CA GLU A 293 -11.81 -18.45 -12.43
C GLU A 293 -10.91 -17.22 -12.57
N LEU A 294 -11.24 -16.11 -11.92
CA LEU A 294 -10.39 -14.91 -11.95
C LEU A 294 -9.17 -15.05 -11.04
N GLU A 295 -9.26 -15.78 -9.93
CA GLU A 295 -8.08 -16.04 -9.10
C GLU A 295 -7.15 -17.05 -9.77
N SER A 296 -7.68 -18.10 -10.43
CA SER A 296 -6.87 -19.12 -11.09
C SER A 296 -6.00 -18.55 -12.22
N LEU A 297 -6.38 -17.42 -12.82
CA LEU A 297 -5.52 -16.69 -13.75
C LEU A 297 -4.21 -16.22 -13.11
N ASN A 298 -4.23 -15.77 -11.85
CA ASN A 298 -3.02 -15.38 -11.13
C ASN A 298 -2.09 -16.56 -10.81
N ASP A 299 -2.62 -17.78 -10.84
CA ASP A 299 -1.86 -19.01 -10.58
C ASP A 299 -1.33 -19.66 -11.86
N SER A 300 -1.95 -19.35 -13.01
CA SER A 300 -1.66 -19.98 -14.31
C SER A 300 -1.00 -19.06 -15.33
N HIS A 301 -0.97 -17.74 -15.09
CA HIS A 301 -0.44 -16.76 -16.02
C HIS A 301 0.45 -15.74 -15.31
N THR A 302 1.42 -15.21 -16.06
CA THR A 302 2.20 -14.03 -15.68
C THR A 302 1.87 -12.87 -16.61
N VAL A 303 2.09 -11.66 -16.11
CA VAL A 303 1.92 -10.43 -16.89
C VAL A 303 3.10 -9.48 -16.66
N GLY A 304 3.45 -8.73 -17.70
CA GLY A 304 4.43 -7.65 -17.61
C GLY A 304 3.91 -6.45 -16.82
N GLU A 305 2.60 -6.22 -16.84
CA GLU A 305 1.89 -5.16 -16.10
C GLU A 305 0.49 -5.66 -15.69
N THR A 306 0.09 -5.33 -14.47
CA THR A 306 -1.25 -5.65 -13.94
C THR A 306 -2.34 -4.91 -14.71
N LEU A 307 -3.30 -5.64 -15.30
CA LEU A 307 -4.43 -5.01 -15.99
C LEU A 307 -5.40 -4.36 -14.97
N GLN A 308 -5.52 -3.04 -15.03
CA GLN A 308 -6.38 -2.28 -14.12
C GLN A 308 -7.77 -2.06 -14.73
N PHE A 309 -8.81 -2.52 -14.04
CA PHE A 309 -10.19 -2.21 -14.36
C PHE A 309 -10.69 -1.07 -13.49
N ASN A 310 -11.06 0.05 -14.11
CA ASN A 310 -11.65 1.22 -13.45
C ASN A 310 -13.08 1.51 -13.91
N GLN A 311 -13.58 0.75 -14.89
CA GLN A 311 -14.89 0.93 -15.49
C GLN A 311 -15.40 -0.36 -16.12
N VAL A 312 -16.72 -0.43 -16.30
CA VAL A 312 -17.42 -1.51 -17.03
C VAL A 312 -18.53 -0.91 -17.90
N PRO A 313 -19.03 -1.61 -18.94
CA PRO A 313 -20.18 -1.14 -19.71
C PRO A 313 -21.39 -0.81 -18.82
N LYS A 314 -22.07 0.30 -19.11
CA LYS A 314 -23.20 0.81 -18.30
C LYS A 314 -24.34 -0.21 -18.15
N HIS A 315 -24.53 -1.10 -19.13
CA HIS A 315 -25.60 -2.09 -19.13
C HIS A 315 -25.36 -3.25 -18.15
N ILE A 316 -24.12 -3.47 -17.68
CA ILE A 316 -23.83 -4.49 -16.67
C ILE A 316 -24.32 -3.96 -15.31
N PRO A 317 -25.30 -4.59 -14.65
CA PRO A 317 -25.79 -4.11 -13.36
C PRO A 317 -24.71 -4.15 -12.28
N VAL A 318 -24.85 -3.29 -11.26
CA VAL A 318 -23.95 -3.30 -10.11
C VAL A 318 -24.08 -4.63 -9.36
N GLY A 319 -22.95 -5.27 -9.06
CA GLY A 319 -22.91 -6.55 -8.34
C GLY A 319 -23.32 -7.79 -9.16
N ASP A 320 -23.55 -7.66 -10.47
CA ASP A 320 -23.85 -8.81 -11.33
C ASP A 320 -22.58 -9.62 -11.63
N ALA A 321 -22.28 -10.58 -10.75
CA ALA A 321 -21.07 -11.39 -10.82
C ALA A 321 -20.87 -12.06 -12.19
N ARG A 322 -21.95 -12.55 -12.83
CA ARG A 322 -21.87 -13.30 -14.08
C ARG A 322 -21.51 -12.40 -15.26
N GLN A 323 -22.16 -11.26 -15.38
CA GLN A 323 -21.86 -10.32 -16.47
C GLN A 323 -20.51 -9.63 -16.25
N LEU A 324 -20.18 -9.28 -15.01
CA LEU A 324 -18.88 -8.71 -14.66
C LEU A 324 -17.75 -9.68 -14.96
N SER A 325 -17.83 -10.95 -14.52
CA SER A 325 -16.77 -11.93 -14.74
C SER A 325 -16.56 -12.19 -16.22
N LYS A 326 -17.64 -12.38 -17.00
CA LYS A 326 -17.56 -12.55 -18.45
C LYS A 326 -16.90 -11.35 -19.13
N PHE A 327 -17.23 -10.13 -18.72
CA PHE A 327 -16.61 -8.93 -19.26
C PHE A 327 -15.12 -8.87 -18.93
N LEU A 328 -14.74 -9.02 -17.66
CA LEU A 328 -13.34 -8.99 -17.20
C LEU A 328 -12.49 -10.05 -17.90
N LEU A 329 -12.94 -11.31 -17.92
CA LEU A 329 -12.25 -12.41 -18.61
C LEU A 329 -12.01 -12.09 -20.08
N SER A 330 -13.04 -11.59 -20.78
CA SER A 330 -12.91 -11.23 -22.20
C SER A 330 -11.92 -10.09 -22.46
N GLN A 331 -11.72 -9.18 -21.50
CA GLN A 331 -10.73 -8.12 -21.60
C GLN A 331 -9.32 -8.62 -21.29
N ILE A 332 -9.20 -9.53 -20.31
CA ILE A 332 -7.93 -10.17 -19.96
C ILE A 332 -7.41 -11.00 -21.13
N GLU A 333 -8.26 -11.83 -21.75
CA GLU A 333 -7.91 -12.68 -22.91
C GLU A 333 -7.45 -11.85 -24.12
N LYS A 334 -8.00 -10.64 -24.28
CA LYS A 334 -7.61 -9.71 -25.35
C LYS A 334 -6.35 -8.92 -25.04
N SER A 335 -5.88 -8.94 -23.80
CA SER A 335 -4.70 -8.20 -23.39
C SER A 335 -3.43 -8.85 -23.92
N ALA A 336 -2.59 -8.07 -24.59
CA ALA A 336 -1.29 -8.54 -25.08
C ALA A 336 -0.27 -8.83 -23.95
N THR A 337 -0.63 -8.55 -22.69
CA THR A 337 0.25 -8.74 -21.53
C THR A 337 0.20 -10.15 -20.93
N LEU A 338 -0.79 -10.98 -21.31
CA LEU A 338 -1.02 -12.29 -20.71
C LEU A 338 -0.09 -13.35 -21.29
N GLN A 339 0.73 -13.97 -20.44
CA GLN A 339 1.61 -15.07 -20.81
C GLN A 339 1.27 -16.28 -19.94
N ALA A 340 1.02 -17.43 -20.57
CA ALA A 340 0.81 -18.67 -19.83
C ALA A 340 2.09 -19.05 -19.07
N ILE A 341 1.95 -19.45 -17.81
CA ILE A 341 3.03 -20.09 -17.08
C ILE A 341 3.19 -21.46 -17.73
N VAL A 342 4.22 -21.60 -18.58
CA VAL A 342 4.60 -22.90 -19.10
C VAL A 342 5.13 -23.69 -17.91
N SER A 343 4.29 -24.55 -17.34
CA SER A 343 4.72 -25.58 -16.42
C SER A 343 5.75 -26.43 -17.16
N ALA A 344 7.03 -26.13 -16.96
CA ALA A 344 8.12 -26.96 -17.43
C ALA A 344 8.11 -28.26 -16.62
N TYR A 345 7.23 -29.19 -16.99
CA TYR A 345 7.34 -30.58 -16.57
C TYR A 345 6.90 -31.55 -17.65
N ARG A 346 7.81 -32.51 -17.90
CA ARG A 346 7.77 -33.75 -18.70
C ARG A 346 8.52 -33.63 -20.03
N PHE A 347 9.57 -34.39 -20.36
CA PHE A 347 10.27 -35.55 -19.76
C PHE A 347 11.65 -35.63 -20.46
N THR A 348 12.71 -36.05 -19.76
CA THR A 348 13.56 -37.16 -20.25
C THR A 348 14.33 -37.80 -19.11
N ILE A 349 13.92 -39.04 -18.80
CA ILE A 349 14.60 -40.23 -18.23
C ILE A 349 15.61 -40.01 -17.10
#